data_AF-A0A523QTW2-F1
#
_entry.id   AF-A0A523QTW2-F1
#
_cell.length_a   1.000
_cell.length_b   1.000
_cell.length_c   1.000
_cell.angle_alpha   90.00
_cell.angle_beta   90.00
_cell.angle_gamma   90.00
#
_symmetry.space_group_name_H-M   'P 1'
#
loop_
_entity.id
_entity.type
_entity.pdbx_description
1 polymer ?
#
loop_
_entity_poly.entity_id
_entity_poly.type
_entity_poly.pdbx_seq_one_letter_code
_entity_poly.pdbx_strand_id
1 'polypeptide(L)'
;MQEITFSIPVSGIIQIGEGSITVIVNRAETSISFEPEKEEVGRLSLGKGRTLYDVILETAIEVVKGSIMEPFSAAELYHNALERHPNLKRGTWNSHVIASAPNHPSYKHHSSNRDYFRYAGDGQYRLDPKYMPTNK
;
A
#
# COMPACT_ATOMS: atom_id res chain seq x y z
N MET A 1 -40.52 30.67 -26.75
CA MET A 1 -39.13 30.27 -26.44
C MET A 1 -38.39 30.31 -27.75
N GLN A 2 -37.28 31.04 -27.83
CA GLN A 2 -36.55 31.24 -29.08
C GLN A 2 -35.13 30.73 -28.86
N GLU A 3 -34.72 29.75 -29.65
CA GLU A 3 -33.39 29.16 -29.59
C GLU A 3 -32.48 29.86 -30.60
N ILE A 4 -31.27 30.23 -30.17
CA ILE A 4 -30.24 30.83 -31.02
C ILE A 4 -28.97 29.99 -30.86
N THR A 5 -28.49 29.44 -31.96
CA THR A 5 -27.26 28.65 -31.99
C THR A 5 -26.05 29.58 -32.02
N PHE A 6 -25.13 29.39 -31.08
CA PHE A 6 -23.84 30.07 -31.05
C PHE A 6 -22.75 29.10 -30.56
N SER A 7 -21.48 29.42 -30.81
CA SER A 7 -20.32 28.68 -30.29
C SER A 7 -19.27 29.68 -29.82
N ILE A 8 -18.94 29.67 -28.52
CA ILE A 8 -17.95 30.56 -27.92
C ILE A 8 -16.84 29.69 -27.32
N PRO A 9 -15.57 29.90 -27.69
CA PRO A 9 -14.45 29.24 -27.00
C PRO A 9 -14.37 29.76 -25.56
N VAL A 10 -14.37 28.84 -24.60
CA VAL A 10 -14.28 29.18 -23.17
C VAL A 10 -13.08 28.51 -22.53
N SER A 11 -12.36 29.27 -21.70
CA SER A 11 -11.30 28.76 -20.83
C SER A 11 -11.87 28.54 -19.44
N GLY A 12 -11.49 27.43 -18.80
CA GLY A 12 -11.96 27.08 -17.47
C GLY A 12 -10.89 26.36 -16.65
N ILE A 13 -11.21 26.14 -15.38
CA ILE A 13 -10.36 25.43 -14.43
C ILE A 13 -11.09 24.17 -13.99
N ILE A 14 -10.38 23.05 -13.96
CA ILE A 14 -10.86 21.80 -13.34
C ILE A 14 -10.05 21.58 -12.07
N GLN A 15 -10.74 21.53 -10.93
CA GLN A 15 -10.16 21.17 -9.64
C GLN A 15 -10.62 19.75 -9.29
N ILE A 16 -9.66 18.88 -8.99
CA ILE A 16 -9.90 17.48 -8.63
C ILE A 16 -9.46 17.30 -7.17
N GLY A 17 -10.41 16.95 -6.30
CA GLY A 17 -10.17 16.63 -4.90
C GLY A 17 -10.60 15.21 -4.57
N GLU A 18 -10.34 14.78 -3.34
CA GLU A 18 -10.87 13.51 -2.82
C GLU A 18 -12.39 13.60 -2.69
N GLY A 19 -13.12 12.94 -3.61
CA GLY A 19 -14.59 12.89 -3.58
C GLY A 19 -15.30 14.02 -4.33
N SER A 20 -14.58 14.89 -5.06
CA SER A 20 -15.23 15.89 -5.89
C SER A 20 -14.41 16.34 -7.09
N ILE A 21 -15.12 16.69 -8.15
CA ILE A 21 -14.59 17.41 -9.31
C ILE A 21 -15.36 18.71 -9.43
N THR A 22 -14.66 19.84 -9.38
CA THR A 22 -15.25 21.16 -9.59
C THR A 22 -14.77 21.73 -10.92
N VAL A 23 -15.72 22.08 -11.79
CA VAL A 23 -15.47 22.73 -13.08
C VAL A 23 -15.92 24.17 -13.00
N ILE A 24 -14.99 25.09 -13.27
CA ILE A 24 -15.20 26.53 -13.21
C ILE A 24 -15.01 27.09 -14.61
N VAL A 25 -16.05 27.69 -15.18
CA VAL A 25 -16.00 28.37 -16.48
C VAL A 25 -16.55 29.78 -16.33
N ASN A 26 -15.71 30.79 -16.54
CA ASN A 26 -16.03 32.19 -16.29
C ASN A 26 -16.54 32.44 -14.85
N ARG A 27 -17.84 32.72 -14.68
CA ARG A 27 -18.53 32.93 -13.38
C ARG A 27 -19.43 31.76 -12.99
N ALA A 28 -19.50 30.73 -13.82
CA ALA A 28 -20.28 29.54 -13.55
C ALA A 28 -19.38 28.48 -12.91
N GLU A 29 -19.86 27.92 -11.80
CA GLU A 29 -19.23 26.83 -11.08
C GLU A 29 -20.20 25.65 -11.06
N THR A 30 -19.70 24.46 -11.40
CA THR A 30 -20.43 23.21 -11.20
C THR A 30 -19.54 22.23 -10.46
N SER A 31 -20.10 21.56 -9.47
CA SER A 31 -19.39 20.56 -8.68
C SER A 31 -20.11 19.24 -8.80
N ILE A 32 -19.33 18.20 -9.12
CA ILE A 32 -19.76 16.81 -9.11
C ILE A 32 -19.17 16.21 -7.85
N SER A 33 -20.02 15.99 -6.85
CA SER A 33 -19.65 15.22 -5.67
C SER A 33 -19.86 13.74 -5.95
N PHE A 34 -18.87 12.93 -5.61
CA PHE A 34 -18.97 11.49 -5.59
C PHE A 34 -18.48 11.02 -4.22
N GLU A 35 -19.12 10.00 -3.68
CA GLU A 35 -18.56 9.35 -2.52
C GLU A 35 -17.30 8.62 -3.00
N PRO A 36 -16.09 8.94 -2.50
CA PRO A 36 -14.97 8.05 -2.71
C PRO A 36 -15.41 6.69 -2.17
N GLU A 37 -15.14 5.60 -2.89
CA GLU A 37 -15.42 4.26 -2.36
C GLU A 37 -14.80 4.19 -0.97
N LYS A 38 -15.66 4.23 0.06
CA LYS A 38 -15.24 3.86 1.40
C LYS A 38 -14.81 2.43 1.23
N GLU A 39 -13.50 2.18 1.29
CA GLU A 39 -13.00 0.84 1.47
C GLU A 39 -13.78 0.27 2.65
N GLU A 40 -14.72 -0.63 2.35
CA GLU A 40 -15.35 -1.42 3.38
C GLU A 40 -14.19 -2.03 4.14
N VAL A 41 -14.10 -1.72 5.44
CA VAL A 41 -13.12 -2.31 6.37
C VAL A 41 -13.50 -3.79 6.53
N GLY A 42 -13.36 -4.54 5.46
CA GLY A 42 -13.60 -5.95 5.37
C GLY A 42 -12.52 -6.64 6.18
N ARG A 43 -12.84 -7.83 6.70
CA ARG A 43 -11.78 -8.70 7.22
C ARG A 43 -10.80 -8.96 6.08
N LEU A 44 -9.50 -8.83 6.38
CA LEU A 44 -8.43 -9.25 5.48
C LEU A 44 -8.73 -10.68 4.97
N SER A 45 -9.07 -10.80 3.69
CA SER A 45 -9.31 -12.08 3.04
C SER A 45 -8.02 -12.52 2.36
N LEU A 46 -7.34 -13.47 2.98
CA LEU A 46 -6.23 -14.17 2.35
C LEU A 46 -6.79 -15.43 1.68
N GLY A 47 -6.29 -15.76 0.47
CA GLY A 47 -6.69 -16.99 -0.22
C GLY A 47 -6.51 -18.24 0.67
N LYS A 48 -7.22 -19.34 0.36
CA LYS A 48 -7.19 -20.56 1.18
C LYS A 48 -5.75 -21.01 1.46
N GLY A 49 -5.39 -21.13 2.74
CA GLY A 49 -4.08 -21.60 3.18
C GLY A 49 -2.97 -20.54 3.21
N ARG A 50 -3.22 -19.31 2.71
CA ARG A 50 -2.27 -18.21 2.82
C ARG A 50 -2.37 -17.53 4.18
N THR A 51 -1.21 -17.21 4.73
CA THR A 51 -1.04 -16.47 5.97
C THR A 51 -0.50 -15.07 5.71
N LEU A 52 -0.62 -14.18 6.69
CA LEU A 52 -0.03 -12.84 6.60
C LEU A 52 1.49 -12.91 6.44
N TYR A 53 2.14 -13.95 6.99
CA TYR A 53 3.56 -14.20 6.79
C TYR A 53 3.92 -14.42 5.32
N ASP A 54 3.06 -15.11 4.57
CA ASP A 54 3.30 -15.37 3.15
C ASP A 54 3.21 -14.06 2.34
N VAL A 55 2.21 -13.23 2.63
CA VAL A 55 2.08 -11.89 2.04
C VAL A 55 3.30 -11.02 2.34
N ILE A 56 3.78 -11.05 3.58
CA ILE A 56 4.98 -10.30 4.01
C ILE A 56 6.22 -10.75 3.24
N LEU A 57 6.42 -12.07 3.10
CA LEU A 57 7.56 -12.62 2.37
C LEU A 57 7.51 -12.27 0.89
N GLU A 58 6.35 -12.43 0.25
CA GLU A 58 6.14 -12.10 -1.16
C GLU A 58 6.39 -10.62 -1.45
N THR A 59 5.85 -9.74 -0.60
CA THR A 59 6.06 -8.29 -0.73
C THR A 59 7.55 -7.94 -0.58
N ALA A 60 8.25 -8.55 0.37
CA ALA A 60 9.68 -8.32 0.54
C ALA A 60 10.50 -8.79 -0.67
N ILE A 61 10.18 -9.97 -1.22
CA ILE A 61 10.83 -10.49 -2.44
C ILE A 61 10.63 -9.53 -3.61
N GLU A 62 9.44 -9.00 -3.80
CA GLU A 62 9.15 -8.06 -4.90
C GLU A 62 9.89 -6.74 -4.75
N VAL A 63 9.92 -6.16 -3.54
CA VAL A 63 10.66 -4.92 -3.26
C VAL A 63 12.15 -5.09 -3.55
N VAL A 64 12.74 -6.22 -3.12
CA VAL A 64 14.16 -6.55 -3.34
C VAL A 64 14.45 -6.90 -4.81
N LYS A 65 13.49 -7.44 -5.57
CA LYS A 65 13.64 -7.66 -7.02
C LYS A 65 13.57 -6.37 -7.82
N GLY A 66 12.64 -5.48 -7.46
CA GLY A 66 12.37 -4.23 -8.19
C GLY A 66 13.39 -3.13 -7.92
N SER A 67 14.21 -3.28 -6.87
CA SER A 67 15.18 -2.25 -6.46
C SER A 67 16.37 -2.85 -5.72
N ILE A 68 17.53 -2.20 -5.75
CA ILE A 68 18.68 -2.51 -4.88
C ILE A 68 18.40 -2.01 -3.43
N MET A 69 17.14 -2.01 -2.97
CA MET A 69 16.80 -1.55 -1.63
C MET A 69 17.02 -2.67 -0.61
N GLU A 70 18.29 -2.79 -0.21
CA GLU A 70 18.62 -3.26 1.13
C GLU A 70 19.38 -2.16 1.89
N PRO A 71 18.98 -1.82 3.13
CA PRO A 71 17.86 -2.39 3.89
C PRO A 71 16.49 -1.70 3.61
N PHE A 72 15.40 -2.36 4.03
CA PHE A 72 14.01 -1.84 3.95
C PHE A 72 13.35 -1.81 5.34
N SER A 73 12.33 -0.98 5.49
CA SER A 73 11.53 -0.85 6.72
C SER A 73 10.21 -1.64 6.64
N ALA A 74 9.65 -1.96 7.81
CA ALA A 74 8.31 -2.55 7.89
C ALA A 74 7.23 -1.64 7.27
N ALA A 75 7.41 -0.32 7.33
CA ALA A 75 6.50 0.66 6.76
C ALA A 75 6.53 0.67 5.24
N GLU A 76 7.70 0.57 4.62
CA GLU A 76 7.83 0.48 3.17
C GLU A 76 7.18 -0.78 2.63
N LEU A 77 7.41 -1.94 3.26
CA LEU A 77 6.72 -3.16 2.86
C LEU A 77 5.20 -3.05 3.06
N TYR A 78 4.74 -2.38 4.13
CA TYR A 78 3.31 -2.16 4.36
C TYR A 78 2.67 -1.34 3.23
N HIS A 79 3.30 -0.25 2.79
CA HIS A 79 2.79 0.57 1.70
C HIS A 79 2.72 -0.21 0.37
N ASN A 80 3.73 -1.02 0.07
CA ASN A 80 3.70 -1.90 -1.11
C ASN A 80 2.62 -2.99 -1.01
N ALA A 81 2.34 -3.50 0.19
CA ALA A 81 1.33 -4.52 0.40
C ALA A 81 -0.11 -3.94 0.35
N LEU A 82 -0.30 -2.69 0.74
CA LEU A 82 -1.62 -2.02 0.75
C LEU A 82 -2.26 -1.95 -0.63
N GLU A 83 -1.47 -1.76 -1.69
CA GLU A 83 -2.00 -1.71 -3.07
C GLU A 83 -2.78 -2.98 -3.48
N ARG A 84 -2.40 -4.14 -2.91
CA ARG A 84 -3.04 -5.43 -3.19
C ARG A 84 -3.97 -5.90 -2.07
N HIS A 85 -3.77 -5.35 -0.88
CA HIS A 85 -4.48 -5.73 0.34
C HIS A 85 -4.87 -4.48 1.13
N PRO A 86 -5.86 -3.70 0.65
CA PRO A 86 -6.24 -2.42 1.25
C PRO A 86 -6.68 -2.55 2.71
N ASN A 87 -7.26 -3.69 3.08
CA ASN A 87 -7.71 -4.00 4.44
C ASN A 87 -6.58 -4.43 5.41
N LEU A 88 -5.30 -4.23 5.06
CA LEU A 88 -4.18 -4.55 5.96
C LEU A 88 -4.13 -3.60 7.16
N LYS A 89 -3.94 -4.18 8.35
CA LYS A 89 -3.77 -3.40 9.57
C LYS A 89 -2.28 -3.19 9.86
N ARG A 90 -1.84 -1.93 9.89
CA ARG A 90 -0.43 -1.56 10.15
C ARG A 90 0.15 -2.15 11.44
N GLY A 91 -0.61 -2.16 12.53
CA GLY A 91 -0.17 -2.74 13.81
C GLY A 91 0.12 -4.24 13.69
N THR A 92 -0.83 -4.98 13.12
CA THR A 92 -0.69 -6.42 12.86
C THR A 92 0.48 -6.71 11.93
N TRP A 93 0.61 -5.92 10.86
CA TRP A 93 1.72 -6.00 9.91
C TRP A 93 3.07 -5.87 10.61
N ASN A 94 3.29 -4.78 11.35
CA ASN A 94 4.55 -4.52 12.04
C ASN A 94 4.91 -5.65 13.03
N SER A 95 3.92 -6.15 13.79
CA SER A 95 4.14 -7.29 14.69
C SER A 95 4.58 -8.55 13.94
N HIS A 96 4.03 -8.82 12.75
CA HIS A 96 4.40 -9.99 11.95
C HIS A 96 5.77 -9.83 11.26
N VAL A 97 6.14 -8.61 10.86
CA VAL A 97 7.49 -8.32 10.36
C VAL A 97 8.53 -8.56 11.45
N ILE A 98 8.31 -8.05 12.67
CA ILE A 98 9.17 -8.31 13.83
C ILE A 98 9.24 -9.82 14.12
N ALA A 99 8.10 -10.50 14.11
CA ALA A 99 7.99 -11.95 14.31
C ALA A 99 8.63 -12.77 13.17
N SER A 100 9.11 -12.13 12.10
CA SER A 100 9.84 -12.79 11.00
C SER A 100 11.35 -12.52 11.06
N ALA A 101 11.83 -11.84 12.11
CA ALA A 101 13.23 -11.46 12.31
C ALA A 101 13.80 -12.02 13.63
N PRO A 102 14.38 -13.23 13.65
CA PRO A 102 14.84 -13.90 14.88
C PRO A 102 15.87 -13.13 15.70
N ASN A 103 16.66 -12.28 15.04
CA ASN A 103 17.66 -11.44 15.69
C ASN A 103 17.08 -10.11 16.24
N HIS A 104 15.79 -9.84 16.06
CA HIS A 104 15.13 -8.65 16.61
C HIS A 104 14.90 -8.83 18.14
N PRO A 105 15.18 -7.82 18.99
CA PRO A 105 15.05 -7.95 20.46
C PRO A 105 13.66 -8.36 20.93
N SER A 106 12.62 -7.89 20.23
CA SER A 106 11.22 -8.23 20.51
C SER A 106 10.76 -9.57 19.93
N TYR A 107 11.57 -10.27 19.13
CA TYR A 107 11.19 -11.56 18.52
C TYR A 107 10.72 -12.58 19.55
N LYS A 108 11.38 -12.61 20.72
CA LYS A 108 11.03 -13.49 21.85
C LYS A 108 9.59 -13.34 22.37
N HIS A 109 8.90 -12.26 22.04
CA HIS A 109 7.50 -12.03 22.42
C HIS A 109 6.50 -12.58 21.38
N HIS A 110 7.00 -13.19 20.31
CA HIS A 110 6.20 -13.76 19.24
C HIS A 110 6.45 -15.28 19.17
N SER A 111 5.39 -16.06 18.95
CA SER A 111 5.46 -17.52 18.77
C SER A 111 5.74 -17.95 17.33
N SER A 112 6.17 -17.01 16.49
CA SER A 112 6.52 -17.28 15.10
C SER A 112 7.84 -18.01 15.02
N ASN A 113 7.90 -19.06 14.20
CA ASN A 113 9.15 -19.75 13.83
C ASN A 113 9.67 -19.28 12.45
N ARG A 114 9.23 -18.10 11.99
CA ARG A 114 9.67 -17.54 10.71
C ARG A 114 10.98 -16.78 10.89
N ASP A 115 11.84 -16.89 9.90
CA ASP A 115 13.19 -16.32 9.86
C ASP A 115 13.50 -15.68 8.51
N TYR A 116 12.48 -15.00 7.97
CA TYR A 116 12.53 -14.34 6.67
C TYR A 116 13.51 -13.19 6.63
N PHE A 117 13.68 -12.50 7.76
CA PHE A 117 14.39 -11.23 7.81
C PHE A 117 15.54 -11.25 8.80
N ARG A 118 16.54 -10.42 8.52
CA ARG A 118 17.56 -10.01 9.47
C ARG A 118 17.33 -8.55 9.84
N TYR A 119 17.13 -8.30 11.12
CA TYR A 119 17.04 -6.94 11.66
C TYR A 119 18.40 -6.24 11.56
N ALA A 120 18.43 -5.05 10.96
CA ALA A 120 19.64 -4.27 10.72
C ALA A 120 19.82 -3.08 11.68
N GLY A 121 18.90 -2.89 12.64
CA GLY A 121 18.86 -1.72 13.51
C GLY A 121 17.87 -0.65 13.01
N ASP A 122 17.50 0.31 13.85
CA ASP A 122 16.67 1.48 13.51
C ASP A 122 15.39 1.19 12.71
N GLY A 123 14.72 0.07 12.99
CA GLY A 123 13.50 -0.33 12.28
C GLY A 123 13.73 -0.85 10.84
N GLN A 124 14.98 -1.10 10.48
CA GLN A 124 15.41 -1.59 9.17
C GLN A 124 15.64 -3.10 9.18
N TYR A 125 15.37 -3.74 8.05
CA TYR A 125 15.39 -5.18 7.84
C TYR A 125 16.05 -5.51 6.49
N ARG A 126 16.57 -6.73 6.37
CA ARG A 126 17.08 -7.32 5.13
C ARG A 126 16.43 -8.66 4.90
N LEU A 127 16.22 -9.04 3.64
CA LEU A 127 15.70 -10.34 3.29
C LEU A 127 16.81 -11.38 3.51
N ASP A 128 16.51 -12.49 4.18
CA ASP A 128 17.52 -13.55 4.32
C ASP A 128 17.83 -14.14 2.93
N PRO A 129 19.13 -14.29 2.56
CA PRO A 129 19.53 -14.79 1.25
C PRO A 129 18.89 -16.11 0.82
N LYS A 130 18.46 -16.97 1.76
CA LYS A 130 17.76 -18.22 1.43
C LYS A 130 16.38 -18.03 0.80
N TYR A 131 15.79 -16.87 0.99
CA TYR A 131 14.51 -16.48 0.40
C TYR A 131 14.69 -15.55 -0.80
N MET A 132 15.92 -15.17 -1.14
CA MET A 132 16.16 -14.44 -2.36
C MET A 132 15.84 -15.33 -3.57
N PRO A 133 15.16 -14.78 -4.58
CA PRO A 133 14.91 -15.48 -5.83
C PRO A 133 16.26 -15.77 -6.49
N THR A 134 16.58 -17.06 -6.68
CA THR A 134 17.76 -17.43 -7.44
C THR A 134 17.52 -17.01 -8.90
N ASN A 135 18.30 -16.08 -9.43
CA ASN A 135 18.35 -15.84 -10.87
C ASN A 135 18.88 -17.13 -11.51
N LYS A 136 17.97 -17.96 -12.03
CA LYS A 136 18.27 -19.03 -12.97
C LYS A 136 18.01 -18.55 -14.38
#